data_AF-C4YXN1-F1
#
_entry.id   AF-C4YXN1-F1
#
_cell.length_a   1.000
_cell.length_b   1.000
_cell.length_c   1.000
_cell.angle_alpha   90.00
_cell.angle_beta   90.00
_cell.angle_gamma   90.00
#
_symmetry.space_group_name_H-M   'P 1'
#
loop_
_entity.id
_entity.type
_entity.pdbx_description
1 polymer ?
#
loop_
_entity_poly.entity_id
_entity_poly.type
_entity_poly.pdbx_seq_one_letter_code
_entity_poly.pdbx_strand_id
1 'polypeptide(L)' 'MQYPDSIRKIIYTTNAIESLNSQLRKVTKNKHVFPNDDAVFKILYLTIDYITKNGLCQYQIGTRPWLIF' A
#
# COMPACT_ATOMS: atom_id res chain seq x y z
N MET A 1 -16.58 2.22 -23.41
CA MET A 1 -17.12 2.53 -22.07
C MET A 1 -17.80 1.27 -21.52
N GLN A 2 -17.05 0.20 -21.27
CA GLN A 2 -17.61 -1.15 -21.00
C GLN A 2 -17.67 -1.53 -19.51
N TYR A 3 -17.22 -0.68 -18.59
CA TYR A 3 -17.22 -0.97 -17.15
C TYR A 3 -18.25 -0.10 -16.41
N PRO A 4 -18.96 -0.68 -15.42
CA PRO A 4 -19.88 0.07 -14.58
C PRO A 4 -19.14 1.17 -13.80
N ASP A 5 -19.86 2.24 -13.48
CA ASP A 5 -19.29 3.49 -12.96
C ASP A 5 -18.49 3.29 -11.66
N SER A 6 -18.93 2.36 -10.81
CA SER A 6 -18.26 1.97 -9.58
C SER A 6 -16.84 1.43 -9.81
N ILE A 7 -16.64 0.62 -10.86
CA ILE A 7 -15.32 0.04 -11.19
C ILE A 7 -14.42 1.10 -11.81
N ARG A 8 -14.98 1.99 -12.64
CA ARG A 8 -14.24 3.13 -13.19
C ARG A 8 -13.68 4.00 -12.07
N LYS A 9 -14.49 4.34 -11.07
CA LYS A 9 -14.04 5.12 -9.92
C LYS A 9 -12.88 4.46 -9.18
N ILE A 10 -12.91 3.13 -9.04
CA ILE A 10 -11.82 2.38 -8.40
C ILE A 10 -10.56 2.39 -9.28
N ILE A 11 -10.67 2.20 -10.59
CA ILE A 11 -9.54 2.20 -11.53
C ILE A 11 -8.90 3.60 -11.66
N TYR A 12 -9.73 4.64 -11.76
CA TYR A 12 -9.26 6.03 -11.86
C TYR A 12 -8.75 6.59 -10.54
N THR A 13 -9.01 5.92 -9.42
CA THR A 13 -8.41 6.29 -8.13
C THR A 13 -7.15 5.44 -7.90
N THR A 14 -5.98 6.06 -8.09
CA THR A 14 -4.66 5.45 -7.81
C THR A 14 -4.41 5.17 -6.32
N ASN A 15 -5.40 5.44 -5.47
CA ASN A 15 -5.33 5.34 -4.01
C ASN A 15 -4.87 3.96 -3.49
N ALA A 16 -5.24 2.87 -4.17
CA ALA A 16 -4.80 1.52 -3.79
C ALA A 16 -3.28 1.33 -3.98
N ILE A 17 -2.76 1.77 -5.12
CA ILE A 17 -1.33 1.68 -5.46
C ILE A 17 -0.53 2.66 -4.60
N GLU A 18 -1.03 3.86 -4.37
CA GLU A 18 -0.43 4.84 -3.47
C GLU A 18 -0.34 4.34 -2.03
N SER A 19 -1.41 3.70 -1.53
CA SER A 19 -1.44 3.09 -0.20
C SER A 19 -0.39 1.97 -0.06
N LEU A 20 -0.28 1.11 -1.07
CA LEU A 20 0.74 0.06 -1.10
C LEU A 20 2.16 0.66 -1.11
N ASN A 21 2.42 1.64 -1.97
CA ASN A 21 3.72 2.31 -2.04
C ASN A 21 4.09 3.03 -0.74
N SER A 22 3.11 3.63 -0.06
CA SER A 22 3.33 4.27 1.25
C SER A 22 3.79 3.26 2.31
N GLN A 23 3.19 2.08 2.34
CA GLN A 23 3.55 1.02 3.28
C GLN A 23 4.92 0.40 2.98
N LEU A 24 5.23 0.14 1.70
CA LEU A 24 6.55 -0.32 1.29
C LEU A 24 7.64 0.69 1.69
N ARG A 25 7.41 1.99 1.48
CA ARG A 25 8.35 3.04 1.91
C ARG A 25 8.56 3.08 3.42
N LYS A 26 7.53 2.83 4.24
CA LYS A 26 7.68 2.74 5.70
C LYS A 26 8.61 1.60 6.11
N VAL A 27 8.43 0.42 5.50
CA VAL A 27 9.24 -0.77 5.83
C VAL A 27 10.69 -0.58 5.39
N THR A 28 10.92 -0.07 4.18
CA THR A 28 12.27 0.17 3.68
C THR A 28 12.98 1.31 4.43
N LYS A 29 12.26 2.37 4.85
CA LYS A 29 12.85 3.45 5.66
C LYS A 29 13.37 2.95 7.01
N ASN A 30 12.71 1.96 7.61
CA ASN A 30 13.13 1.38 8.88
C ASN A 30 14.32 0.39 8.72
N LYS A 31 14.64 -0.03 7.49
CA LYS A 31 15.68 -1.01 7.19
C LYS A 31 16.67 -0.43 6.17
N HIS A 32 17.70 0.25 6.69
CA HIS A 32 18.68 0.97 5.85
C HIS A 32 19.78 0.07 5.27
N VAL A 33 20.05 -1.08 5.87
CA VAL A 33 21.08 -2.04 5.41
C VAL A 33 20.45 -3.42 5.36
N PHE A 34 20.58 -4.08 4.20
CA PHE A 34 20.17 -5.45 4.00
C PHE A 34 21.40 -6.35 3.93
N PRO A 35 21.35 -7.55 4.54
CA PRO A 35 22.48 -8.47 4.56
C PRO A 35 22.70 -9.20 3.22
N ASN A 36 21.66 -9.35 2.40
CA ASN A 36 21.72 -9.97 1.08
C ASN A 36 20.49 -9.56 0.25
N ASP A 37 20.53 -9.70 -1.08
CA ASP A 37 19.43 -9.31 -1.96
C ASP A 37 18.15 -10.15 -1.71
N ASP A 38 18.30 -11.42 -1.40
CA ASP A 38 17.18 -12.31 -1.03
C ASP A 38 16.40 -11.83 0.21
N ALA A 39 17.11 -11.18 1.14
CA ALA A 39 16.48 -10.64 2.34
C ALA A 39 15.54 -9.47 1.99
N VAL A 40 15.85 -8.71 0.95
CA VAL A 40 14.99 -7.62 0.43
C VAL A 40 13.69 -8.21 -0.10
N PHE A 41 13.77 -9.22 -0.98
CA PHE A 41 12.59 -9.86 -1.55
C PHE A 41 11.70 -10.50 -0.48
N LYS A 42 12.31 -11.15 0.52
CA LYS A 42 11.58 -11.75 1.64
C LYS A 42 10.79 -10.69 2.43
N ILE A 43 11.40 -9.54 2.71
CA ILE A 43 10.75 -8.46 3.45
C ILE A 43 9.62 -7.83 2.64
N LEU A 44 9.81 -7.62 1.34
CA LEU A 44 8.76 -7.11 0.46
C LEU A 44 7.57 -8.07 0.41
N TYR A 45 7.82 -9.37 0.26
CA TYR A 45 6.78 -10.39 0.26
C TYR A 45 6.01 -10.42 1.58
N LEU A 46 6.70 -10.44 2.73
CA LEU A 46 6.06 -10.42 4.04
C LEU A 46 5.24 -9.14 4.27
N THR A 47 5.71 -8.01 3.75
CA THR A 47 4.98 -6.75 3.83
C THR A 47 3.68 -6.80 3.03
N ILE A 48 3.72 -7.35 1.81
CA ILE A 48 2.52 -7.53 0.98
C ILE A 48 1.55 -8.50 1.65
N ASP A 49 2.03 -9.65 2.15
CA ASP A 49 1.21 -10.63 2.88
C ASP A 49 0.53 -10.02 4.11
N TYR A 50 1.26 -9.20 4.87
CA TYR A 50 0.73 -8.44 6.01
C TYR A 50 -0.37 -7.45 5.59
N ILE A 51 -0.17 -6.70 4.51
CA ILE A 51 -1.16 -5.76 3.96
C ILE A 51 -2.42 -6.48 3.51
N THR A 52 -2.26 -7.63 2.85
CA THR A 52 -3.39 -8.44 2.37
C THR A 52 -4.19 -9.02 3.53
N LYS A 53 -3.53 -9.51 4.59
CA LYS A 53 -4.17 -10.13 5.77
C LYS A 53 -4.87 -9.12 6.68
N ASN A 54 -4.26 -7.96 6.92
CA ASN A 54 -4.86 -6.92 7.76
C ASN A 54 -5.79 -5.98 6.97
N GLY A 55 -5.92 -6.23 5.67
CA GLY A 55 -6.61 -5.39 4.71
C GLY A 55 -5.91 -4.04 4.51
N LEU A 56 -6.23 -3.37 3.39
CA LEU A 56 -5.98 -1.94 3.21
C LEU A 56 -6.65 -1.09 4.34
N CYS A 57 -7.46 -1.72 5.18
CA CYS A 57 -8.06 -1.23 6.41
C CYS A 57 -7.07 -1.18 7.59
N GLN A 58 -5.90 -0.59 7.37
CA GLN A 58 -5.17 0.13 8.44
C GLN A 58 -5.27 1.64 8.22
N TYR A 59 -6.10 2.05 7.25
CA TYR A 59 -6.36 3.43 6.88
C TYR A 59 -7.61 4.02 7.54
N GLN A 60 -7.86 3.69 8.81
CA GLN A 60 -8.91 4.35 9.60
C GLN A 60 -8.44 4.85 10.96
N ILE A 61 -7.18 4.65 11.35
CA ILE A 61 -6.65 5.13 12.63
C ILE A 61 -5.48 6.09 12.38
N GLY A 62 -5.83 7.34 12.09
CA GLY A 62 -4.89 8.47 12.03
C GLY A 62 -4.48 8.86 10.60
N THR A 63 -4.80 10.09 10.23
CA THR A 63 -4.25 10.88 9.11
C THR A 63 -4.86 10.73 7.70
N ARG A 64 -6.05 11.34 7.46
CA ARG A 64 -6.25 12.30 6.34
C ARG A 64 -7.08 13.50 6.77
N PRO A 65 -6.45 14.60 7.20
CA PRO A 65 -7.12 15.89 7.33
C PRO A 65 -7.54 16.50 5.97
N TRP A 66 -7.08 15.93 4.84
CA TRP A 66 -7.13 16.59 3.52
C TRP A 66 -7.91 15.85 2.43
N LEU A 67 -8.70 14.81 2.75
CA LEU A 67 -9.65 14.23 1.79
C LEU A 67 -11.10 14.68 2.07
N ILE A 68 -11.29 15.99 2.10
CA ILE A 68 -12.56 16.67 1.76
C ILE A 68 -12.16 17.86 0.89
N PHE A 69 -11.88 17.62 -0.39
CA PHE A 69 -12.10 18.51 -1.54
C PHE A 69 -12.00 17.67 -2.81
#